data_AF-A0A0F9LLF5-F1
#
_entry.id   AF-A0A0F9LLF5-F1
#
_cell.length_a   1.000
_cell.length_b   1.000
_cell.length_c   1.000
_cell.angle_alpha   90.00
_cell.angle_beta   90.00
_cell.angle_gamma   90.00
#
_symmetry.space_group_name_H-M   'P 1'
#
loop_
_entity.id
_entity.type
_entity.pdbx_description
1 polymer ?
#
loop_
_entity_poly.entity_id
_entity_poly.type
_entity_poly.pdbx_seq_one_letter_code
_entity_poly.pdbx_strand_id
1 'polypeptide(L)' 'MMHIENDELDSLCEQLTLTACYWSAFDTLSHLDDRDSVDPGRGVYQMMHLMLPYFAEDEQEHAKLISRDYL' A
#
# COMPACT_ATOMS: atom_id res chain seq x y z
N MET A 1 4.85 2.01 18.99
CA MET A 1 5.21 3.38 18.55
C MET A 1 6.09 3.21 17.34
N MET A 2 5.78 3.87 16.22
CA MET A 2 6.51 3.66 14.97
C MET A 2 7.97 4.08 15.10
N HIS A 3 8.88 3.23 14.65
CA HIS A 3 10.31 3.51 14.59
C HIS A 3 10.66 4.00 13.18
N ILE A 4 10.47 5.29 12.92
CA ILE A 4 10.72 5.91 11.61
C ILE A 4 11.39 7.27 11.80
N GLU A 5 12.47 7.53 11.07
CA GLU A 5 13.11 8.85 11.04
C GLU A 5 12.30 9.83 10.19
N ASN A 6 12.51 11.15 10.36
CA ASN A 6 11.67 12.15 9.68
C ASN A 6 11.82 12.13 8.16
N ASP A 7 13.02 11.89 7.65
CA ASP A 7 13.29 11.77 6.21
C ASP A 7 12.67 10.51 5.61
N GLU A 8 12.72 9.40 6.34
CA GLU A 8 12.01 8.16 5.97
C GLU A 8 10.49 8.36 5.99
N LEU A 9 9.96 9.11 6.95
CA LEU A 9 8.53 9.43 7.05
C LEU A 9 8.07 10.30 5.88
N ASP A 10 8.83 11.33 5.52
CA ASP A 10 8.53 12.19 4.37
C ASP A 10 8.52 11.35 3.08
N SER A 11 9.54 10.49 2.88
CA SER A 11 9.60 9.60 1.74
C SER A 11 8.43 8.60 1.70
N LEU A 12 8.05 8.03 2.84
CA LEU A 12 6.91 7.13 2.96
C LEU A 12 5.60 7.84 2.58
N CYS A 13 5.41 9.09 3.02
CA CYS A 13 4.22 9.87 2.69
C CYS A 13 4.14 10.17 1.18
N GLU A 14 5.27 10.49 0.55
CA GLU A 14 5.34 10.65 -0.90
C GLU A 14 5.01 9.34 -1.62
N GLN A 15 5.57 8.22 -1.18
CA GLN A 15 5.29 6.90 -1.76
C GLN A 15 3.81 6.52 -1.64
N LEU A 16 3.21 6.69 -0.47
CA LEU A 16 1.79 6.44 -0.24
C LEU A 16 0.90 7.32 -1.15
N THR A 17 1.28 8.59 -1.32
CA THR A 17 0.58 9.52 -2.22
C THR A 17 0.68 9.07 -3.67
N LEU A 18 1.87 8.69 -4.12
CA LEU A 18 2.09 8.17 -5.47
C LEU A 18 1.30 6.88 -5.70
N THR A 19 1.34 5.94 -4.76
CA THR A 19 0.55 4.70 -4.83
C THR A 19 -0.93 5.02 -4.95
N ALA A 20 -1.49 5.86 -4.08
CA ALA A 20 -2.92 6.21 -4.12
C ALA A 20 -3.33 6.89 -5.43
N CYS A 21 -2.55 7.87 -5.90
CA CYS A 21 -2.87 8.66 -7.09
C CYS A 21 -2.69 7.90 -8.40
N TYR A 22 -1.71 6.99 -8.46
CA TYR A 22 -1.36 6.29 -9.69
C TYR A 22 -1.78 4.82 -9.71
N TRP A 23 -2.40 4.30 -8.65
CA TRP A 23 -2.84 2.91 -8.60
C TRP A 23 -3.72 2.53 -9.79
N SER A 24 -4.79 3.28 -10.05
CA SER A 24 -5.73 2.95 -11.14
C SER A 24 -5.04 2.93 -12.51
N ALA A 25 -4.12 3.87 -12.74
CA ALA A 25 -3.35 3.91 -13.98
C ALA A 25 -2.40 2.72 -14.10
N PHE A 26 -1.70 2.39 -13.00
CA PHE A 26 -0.82 1.22 -12.92
C PHE A 26 -1.58 -0.09 -13.15
N ASP A 27 -2.74 -0.26 -12.50
CA ASP A 27 -3.52 -1.49 -12.54
C ASP A 27 -4.13 -1.74 -13.93
N THR A 28 -4.64 -0.68 -14.56
CA THR A 28 -5.14 -0.73 -15.95
C THR A 28 -4.03 -1.13 -16.93
N LEU A 29 -2.80 -0.61 -16.74
CA LEU A 29 -1.66 -0.95 -17.58
C LEU A 29 -1.11 -2.35 -17.30
N SER A 30 -1.31 -2.87 -16.09
CA SER A 30 -0.87 -4.21 -15.68
C SER A 30 -1.78 -5.32 -16.22
N HIS A 31 -3.06 -5.02 -16.46
CA HIS A 31 -4.06 -5.93 -17.02
C HIS A 31 -4.47 -5.49 -18.43
N LEU A 32 -3.51 -5.54 -19.37
CA LEU A 32 -3.67 -5.03 -20.76
C LEU A 32 -4.88 -5.60 -21.51
N ASP A 33 -5.31 -6.82 -21.17
CA ASP A 33 -6.42 -7.53 -21.82
C ASP A 33 -7.78 -7.32 -21.11
N ASP A 34 -7.82 -6.66 -19.95
CA ASP A 34 -9.03 -6.49 -19.14
C ASP A 34 -9.06 -5.11 -18.46
N ARG A 35 -9.23 -4.07 -19.27
CA ARG A 35 -9.12 -2.66 -18.84
C ARG A 35 -10.19 -2.22 -17.84
N ASP A 36 -11.30 -2.94 -17.72
CA ASP A 36 -12.41 -2.60 -16.83
C ASP A 36 -12.28 -3.25 -15.44
N SER A 37 -11.30 -4.14 -15.23
CA SER A 37 -11.10 -4.84 -13.95
C SER A 37 -10.12 -4.14 -13.00
N VAL A 38 -10.17 -2.79 -12.96
CA VAL A 38 -9.40 -2.03 -11.97
C VAL A 38 -9.86 -2.40 -10.57
N ASP A 39 -8.93 -2.82 -9.72
CA ASP A 39 -9.19 -3.23 -8.35
C ASP A 39 -8.53 -2.25 -7.35
N PRO A 40 -9.29 -1.28 -6.81
CA PRO A 40 -8.78 -0.36 -5.80
C PRO A 40 -8.35 -1.06 -4.50
N GLY A 41 -8.91 -2.23 -4.18
CA GLY A 41 -8.57 -3.00 -2.98
C GLY A 41 -7.10 -3.37 -2.96
N ARG A 42 -6.59 -3.89 -4.08
CA ARG A 42 -5.17 -4.22 -4.22
C ARG A 42 -4.25 -3.01 -4.02
N GLY A 43 -4.71 -1.80 -4.30
CA GLY A 43 -3.97 -0.55 -4.00
C GLY A 43 -3.86 -0.30 -2.50
N VAL A 44 -4.94 -0.53 -1.75
CA VAL A 44 -4.94 -0.47 -0.28
C VAL A 44 -4.00 -1.51 0.30
N TYR A 45 -4.00 -2.73 -0.25
CA TYR A 45 -3.05 -3.77 0.14
C TYR A 45 -1.59 -3.32 0.00
N GLN A 46 -1.23 -2.68 -1.13
CA GLN A 46 0.13 -2.16 -1.34
C GLN A 46 0.48 -1.07 -0.34
N MET A 47 -0.42 -0.11 -0.11
CA MET A 47 -0.20 0.95 0.88
C MET A 47 0.01 0.40 2.29
N MET A 48 -0.78 -0.60 2.70
CA MET A 48 -0.59 -1.28 3.98
C MET A 48 0.77 -1.95 4.07
N HIS A 49 1.22 -2.61 2.99
CA HIS A 49 2.53 -3.26 2.93
C HIS A 49 3.70 -2.28 3.04
N LEU A 50 3.58 -1.07 2.49
CA LEU A 50 4.59 -0.02 2.64
C LEU A 50 4.76 0.44 4.10
N MET A 51 3.68 0.43 4.88
CA MET A 51 3.71 0.86 6.28
C MET A 51 4.22 -0.22 7.25
N LEU A 52 4.11 -1.52 6.88
CA LEU A 52 4.43 -2.65 7.77
C LEU A 52 5.79 -2.54 8.47
N PRO A 53 6.92 -2.22 7.79
CA PRO A 53 8.23 -2.22 8.44
C PRO A 53 8.34 -1.24 9.62
N TYR A 54 7.48 -0.22 9.66
CA TYR A 54 7.52 0.84 10.66
C TYR A 54 6.62 0.57 11.87
N PHE A 55 5.78 -0.45 11.82
CA PHE A 55 4.94 -0.88 12.95
C PHE A 55 5.71 -1.78 13.91
N ALA A 56 5.27 -1.82 15.18
CA ALA A 56 5.75 -2.80 16.13
C ALA A 56 5.37 -4.23 15.68
N GLU A 57 6.10 -5.25 16.13
CA GLU A 57 5.91 -6.63 15.66
C GLU A 57 4.46 -7.15 15.82
N ASP A 58 3.80 -6.80 16.92
CA ASP A 58 2.40 -7.15 17.20
C ASP A 58 1.41 -6.42 16.28
N GLU A 59 1.69 -5.15 15.99
CA GLU A 59 0.93 -4.33 15.04
C GLU A 59 1.11 -4.83 13.59
N GLN A 60 2.31 -5.33 13.24
CA GLN A 60 2.58 -5.89 11.92
C GLN A 60 1.75 -7.14 11.62
N GLU A 61 1.60 -8.05 12.59
CA GLU A 61 0.77 -9.25 12.40
C GLU A 61 -0.70 -8.88 12.17
N HIS A 62 -1.22 -7.94 12.96
CA HIS A 62 -2.58 -7.44 12.77
C HIS A 62 -2.77 -6.74 11.42
N ALA A 63 -1.84 -5.86 11.03
CA ALA A 63 -1.89 -5.17 9.75
C ALA A 63 -1.81 -6.14 8.57
N LYS A 64 -0.98 -7.20 8.66
CA LYS A 64 -0.93 -8.28 7.66
C LYS A 64 -2.26 -9.00 7.55
N LEU A 65 -2.89 -9.34 8.68
CA LEU A 65 -4.20 -10.00 8.69
C LEU A 65 -5.27 -9.13 8.02
N ILE A 66 -5.37 -7.86 8.38
CA ILE A 66 -6.34 -6.91 7.79
C ILE A 66 -6.07 -6.71 6.29
N SER A 67 -4.80 -6.60 5.89
CA SER A 67 -4.47 -6.34 4.48
C SER A 67 -4.98 -7.45 3.55
N ARG A 68 -5.09 -8.69 4.02
CA ARG A 68 -5.57 -9.83 3.22
C ARG A 68 -7.02 -9.68 2.76
N ASP A 69 -7.84 -8.89 3.45
CA ASP A 69 -9.22 -8.64 3.03
C ASP A 69 -9.31 -7.75 1.78
N TYR A 70 -8.19 -7.17 1.36
CA TYR A 70 -8.04 -6.33 0.18
C TYR A 70 -7.38 -7.04 -1.01
N LEU A 71 -7.17 -8.37 -0.92
CA LEU A 71 -6.71 -9.25 -2.00
C LEU A 71 -7.87 -10.08 -2.57
#